data_AF-A0A8S8XNK4-F1
#
_entry.id   AF-A0A8S8XNK4-F1
#
_cell.length_a   1.000
_cell.length_b   1.000
_cell.length_c   1.000
_cell.angle_alpha   90.00
_cell.angle_beta   90.00
_cell.angle_gamma   90.00
#
_symmetry.space_group_name_H-M   'P 1'
#
loop_
_entity.id
_entity.type
_entity.pdbx_description
1 polymer ?
#
loop_
_entity_poly.entity_id
_entity_poly.type
_entity_poly.pdbx_seq_one_letter_code
_entity_poly.pdbx_strand_id
1 'polypeptide(L)'
;MINDASKFLRRQAKYLVLLFISCVVIGFALTKTVVSWLIAEERLPDDVNIIVTSPIEFILLQFQIAVSFGVVVVVIYLLLALARSGSTNQAILQRFAELELKPPKFSVTFVATLLAIIALGLCGLLYAWNFLTPMILQYLTDDAQSAV
;
A
#
# COMPACT_ATOMS: atom_id res chain seq x y z
N MET A 1 10.99 -6.08 -27.24
CA MET A 1 10.85 -6.37 -25.79
C MET A 1 10.56 -5.11 -24.96
N ILE A 2 11.45 -4.12 -24.83
CA ILE A 2 11.20 -2.91 -24.04
C ILE A 2 10.08 -2.03 -24.65
N ASN A 3 10.00 -2.00 -25.98
CA ASN A 3 9.09 -1.12 -26.71
C ASN A 3 7.61 -1.54 -26.64
N ASP A 4 7.30 -2.82 -26.42
CA ASP A 4 5.92 -3.30 -26.27
C ASP A 4 5.39 -3.10 -24.85
N ALA A 5 6.26 -3.33 -23.84
CA ALA A 5 5.97 -3.03 -22.45
C ALA A 5 5.74 -1.52 -22.24
N SER A 6 6.58 -0.67 -22.84
CA SER A 6 6.44 0.79 -22.76
C SER A 6 5.16 1.27 -23.44
N LYS A 7 4.72 0.65 -24.55
CA LYS A 7 3.48 1.00 -25.26
C LYS A 7 2.24 0.57 -24.48
N PHE A 8 2.27 -0.59 -23.82
CA PHE A 8 1.21 -1.04 -22.91
C PHE A 8 1.10 -0.12 -21.69
N LEU A 9 2.23 0.19 -21.05
CA LEU A 9 2.29 1.16 -19.95
C LEU A 9 1.79 2.53 -20.40
N ARG A 10 2.18 3.04 -21.58
CA ARG A 10 1.69 4.33 -22.10
C ARG A 10 0.18 4.37 -22.31
N ARG A 11 -0.42 3.26 -22.76
CA ARG A 11 -1.88 3.18 -22.98
C ARG A 11 -2.64 3.10 -21.66
N GLN A 12 -2.09 2.40 -20.66
CA GLN A 12 -2.68 2.30 -19.32
C GLN A 12 -2.32 3.48 -18.40
N ALA A 13 -1.28 4.25 -18.73
CA ALA A 13 -0.78 5.36 -17.91
C ALA A 13 -1.86 6.41 -17.64
N LYS A 14 -2.73 6.71 -18.62
CA LYS A 14 -3.86 7.63 -18.41
C LYS A 14 -4.81 7.13 -17.33
N TYR A 15 -5.14 5.83 -17.34
CA TYR A 15 -6.00 5.22 -16.32
C TYR A 15 -5.31 5.14 -14.96
N LEU A 16 -4.02 4.86 -14.94
CA LEU A 16 -3.24 4.77 -13.71
C LEU A 16 -3.08 6.14 -13.03
N VAL A 17 -2.80 7.19 -13.81
CA VAL A 17 -2.73 8.57 -13.31
C VAL A 17 -4.09 9.03 -12.81
N LEU A 18 -5.17 8.73 -13.54
CA LEU A 18 -6.53 9.08 -13.11
C LEU A 18 -6.90 8.34 -11.82
N LEU A 19 -6.63 7.03 -11.74
CA LEU A 19 -6.85 6.22 -10.54
C LEU A 19 -6.05 6.76 -9.34
N PHE A 20 -4.78 7.11 -9.56
CA PHE A 20 -3.92 7.67 -8.51
C PHE A 20 -4.49 8.97 -7.96
N ILE A 21 -4.85 9.93 -8.84
CA ILE A 21 -5.44 11.20 -8.42
C ILE A 21 -6.75 10.96 -7.67
N SER A 22 -7.64 10.10 -8.18
CA SER A 22 -8.89 9.77 -7.49
C SER A 22 -8.65 9.14 -6.11
N CYS A 23 -7.68 8.23 -5.98
CA CYS A 23 -7.33 7.63 -4.69
C CYS A 23 -6.72 8.64 -3.72
N VAL A 24 -5.89 9.57 -4.19
CA VAL A 24 -5.31 10.60 -3.33
C VAL A 24 -6.38 11.59 -2.87
N VAL A 25 -7.32 11.98 -3.73
CA VAL A 25 -8.44 12.89 -3.34
C VAL A 25 -9.35 12.22 -2.32
N ILE A 26 -9.76 10.97 -2.56
CA ILE A 26 -10.58 10.20 -1.61
C ILE A 26 -9.81 9.93 -0.32
N GLY A 27 -8.54 9.54 -0.43
CA GLY A 27 -7.64 9.31 0.69
C GLY A 27 -7.51 10.54 1.56
N PHE A 28 -7.26 11.71 0.98
CA PHE A 28 -7.15 12.97 1.69
C PHE A 28 -8.44 13.34 2.44
N ALA A 29 -9.61 13.12 1.85
CA ALA A 29 -10.89 13.32 2.53
C ALA A 29 -11.09 12.35 3.70
N LEU A 30 -10.72 11.07 3.52
CA LEU A 30 -10.79 10.04 4.56
C LEU A 30 -9.77 10.27 5.68
N THR A 31 -8.63 10.91 5.41
CA THR A 31 -7.59 11.12 6.43
C THR A 31 -8.11 11.96 7.60
N LYS A 32 -9.06 12.88 7.39
CA LYS A 32 -9.70 13.60 8.51
C LYS A 32 -10.39 12.65 9.48
N THR A 33 -11.12 11.67 8.96
CA THR A 33 -11.83 10.66 9.76
C THR A 33 -10.86 9.70 10.43
N VAL A 34 -9.83 9.23 9.70
CA VAL A 34 -8.82 8.32 10.23
C VAL A 34 -8.00 9.00 11.33
N VAL A 35 -7.62 10.27 11.15
CA VAL A 35 -6.86 11.02 12.14
C VAL A 35 -7.72 11.36 13.35
N SER A 36 -9.00 11.72 13.17
CA SER A 36 -9.93 11.89 14.29
C SER A 36 -10.19 10.59 15.05
N TRP A 37 -10.18 9.43 14.36
CA TRP A 37 -10.27 8.11 14.99
C TRP A 37 -8.97 7.74 15.72
N LEU A 38 -7.81 8.12 15.17
CA LEU A 38 -6.49 7.89 15.76
C LEU A 38 -6.25 8.75 17.02
N ILE A 39 -6.88 9.94 17.10
CA ILE A 39 -6.80 10.88 18.22
C ILE A 39 -7.92 10.65 19.26
N ALA A 40 -8.73 9.58 19.13
CA ALA A 40 -9.81 9.32 20.08
C ALA A 40 -9.30 9.26 21.53
N GLU A 41 -9.96 10.03 22.41
CA GLU A 41 -9.54 10.34 23.79
C GLU A 41 -9.27 9.10 24.66
N GLU A 42 -9.83 7.94 24.32
CA GLU A 42 -9.70 6.67 25.06
C GLU A 42 -8.30 6.02 24.98
N ARG A 43 -7.36 6.60 24.22
CA ARG A 43 -5.98 6.10 24.06
C ARG A 43 -4.90 7.07 24.55
N LEU A 44 -5.29 8.19 25.13
CA LEU A 44 -4.40 9.16 25.76
C LEU A 44 -4.30 8.86 27.26
N PRO A 45 -3.10 8.65 27.84
CA PRO A 45 -2.93 8.66 29.29
C PRO A 45 -3.35 10.03 29.82
N ASP A 46 -3.96 10.08 31.02
CA ASP A 46 -4.64 11.25 31.62
C ASP A 46 -3.78 12.53 31.82
N ASP A 47 -2.52 12.56 31.37
CA ASP A 47 -1.56 13.62 31.73
C ASP A 47 -0.63 14.06 30.58
N VAL A 48 -1.06 13.92 29.31
CA VAL A 48 -0.28 14.44 28.16
C VAL A 48 -1.14 15.31 27.26
N ASN A 49 -1.03 16.62 27.45
CA ASN A 49 -1.61 17.62 26.57
C ASN A 49 -0.83 17.65 25.25
N ILE A 50 -1.44 17.22 24.15
CA ILE A 50 -0.87 17.37 22.80
C ILE A 50 -0.88 18.87 22.50
N ILE A 51 0.24 19.54 22.74
CA ILE A 51 0.47 20.87 22.19
C ILE A 51 0.55 20.68 20.68
N VAL A 52 -0.46 21.18 19.97
CA VAL A 52 -0.53 21.14 18.51
C VAL A 52 0.76 21.78 17.97
N THR A 53 1.70 20.97 17.52
CA THR A 53 2.78 21.46 16.67
C THR A 53 2.15 22.03 15.40
N SER A 54 2.69 23.17 14.95
CA SER A 54 2.15 24.10 13.94
C SER A 54 1.11 23.54 12.94
N PRO A 55 0.00 24.25 12.62
CA PRO A 55 -1.08 23.80 11.73
C PRO A 55 -0.66 23.21 10.37
N ILE A 56 0.54 23.53 9.89
CA ILE A 56 1.09 23.03 8.64
C ILE A 56 1.52 21.55 8.72
N GLU A 57 2.00 21.09 9.88
CA GLU A 57 2.46 19.71 10.07
C GLU A 57 1.30 18.72 9.94
N PHE A 58 0.13 19.11 10.45
CA PHE A 58 -1.08 18.33 10.33
C PHE A 58 -1.51 18.14 8.87
N ILE A 59 -1.36 19.18 8.04
CA ILE A 59 -1.67 19.11 6.60
C ILE A 59 -0.64 18.22 5.88
N LEU A 60 0.64 18.34 6.23
CA LEU A 60 1.71 17.52 5.66
C LEU A 60 1.53 16.04 6.00
N LEU A 61 1.19 15.70 7.25
CA LEU A 61 0.87 14.33 7.65
C LEU A 61 -0.36 13.79 6.90
N GLN A 62 -1.41 14.60 6.75
CA GLN A 62 -2.58 14.19 5.97
C GLN A 62 -2.24 13.87 4.52
N PHE A 63 -1.41 14.71 3.91
CA PHE A 63 -0.94 14.52 2.54
C PHE A 63 -0.06 13.28 2.41
N GLN A 64 0.88 13.07 3.35
CA GLN A 64 1.76 11.90 3.34
C GLN A 64 0.95 10.61 3.43
N ILE A 65 0.02 10.51 4.37
CA ILE A 65 -0.86 9.34 4.52
C ILE A 65 -1.68 9.11 3.25
N ALA A 66 -2.27 10.17 2.68
CA ALA A 66 -3.07 10.07 1.46
C ALA A 66 -2.25 9.60 0.24
N VAL A 67 -1.03 10.11 0.09
CA VAL A 67 -0.11 9.72 -0.99
C VAL A 67 0.36 8.28 -0.80
N SER A 68 0.80 7.90 0.40
CA SER A 68 1.20 6.52 0.70
C SER A 68 0.07 5.53 0.40
N PHE A 69 -1.16 5.86 0.79
CA PHE A 69 -2.34 5.05 0.46
C PHE A 69 -2.57 4.96 -1.06
N GLY A 70 -2.52 6.10 -1.76
CA GLY A 70 -2.64 6.14 -3.22
C GLY A 70 -1.59 5.30 -3.94
N VAL A 71 -0.34 5.31 -3.47
CA VAL A 71 0.75 4.48 -4.02
C VAL A 71 0.45 3.00 -3.83
N VAL A 72 0.01 2.57 -2.65
CA VAL A 72 -0.34 1.16 -2.38
C VAL A 72 -1.44 0.69 -3.34
N VAL A 73 -2.49 1.48 -3.55
CA VAL A 73 -3.58 1.14 -4.47
C VAL A 73 -3.09 1.05 -5.93
N VAL A 74 -2.22 1.97 -6.36
CA VAL A 74 -1.61 1.91 -7.69
C VAL A 74 -0.77 0.66 -7.90
N VAL A 75 0.01 0.26 -6.89
CA VAL A 75 0.80 -0.98 -6.95
C VAL A 75 -0.11 -2.20 -7.08
N ILE A 76 -1.18 -2.27 -6.29
CA ILE A 76 -2.17 -3.36 -6.40
C ILE A 76 -2.81 -3.37 -7.80
N TYR A 77 -3.22 -2.21 -8.31
CA TYR A 77 -3.77 -2.10 -9.66
C TYR A 77 -2.78 -2.56 -10.72
N LEU A 78 -1.50 -2.18 -10.60
CA LEU A 78 -0.45 -2.63 -11.52
C LEU A 78 -0.27 -4.15 -11.48
N LEU A 79 -0.27 -4.76 -10.29
CA LEU A 79 -0.19 -6.22 -10.16
C LEU A 79 -1.39 -6.91 -10.84
N LEU A 80 -2.60 -6.39 -10.65
CA LEU A 80 -3.81 -6.91 -11.31
C LEU A 80 -3.77 -6.70 -12.83
N ALA A 81 -3.32 -5.53 -13.29
CA ALA A 81 -3.17 -5.21 -14.72
C ALA A 81 -2.10 -6.09 -15.38
N LEU A 82 -0.99 -6.37 -14.68
CA LEU A 82 0.04 -7.32 -15.11
C LEU A 82 -0.53 -8.74 -15.16
N ALA A 83 -1.25 -9.19 -14.14
CA ALA A 83 -1.86 -10.52 -14.12
C ALA A 83 -2.84 -10.69 -15.29
N ARG A 84 -3.68 -9.69 -15.56
CA ARG A 84 -4.66 -9.71 -16.66
C ARG A 84 -4.01 -9.62 -18.04
N SER A 85 -3.00 -8.78 -18.20
CA SER A 85 -2.23 -8.65 -19.45
C SER A 85 -1.38 -9.88 -19.72
N GLY A 86 -0.77 -10.43 -18.67
CA GLY A 86 -0.03 -11.69 -18.69
C GLY A 86 -0.89 -12.87 -19.15
N SER A 87 -2.18 -12.88 -18.80
CA SER A 87 -3.16 -13.86 -19.27
C SER A 87 -3.61 -13.67 -20.74
N THR A 88 -3.42 -12.50 -21.34
CA THR A 88 -3.99 -12.15 -22.66
C THR A 88 -2.94 -12.01 -23.76
N ASN A 89 -1.66 -11.84 -23.40
CA ASN A 89 -0.59 -11.58 -24.37
C ASN A 89 -0.08 -12.89 -25.00
N GLN A 90 -0.26 -13.05 -26.32
CA GLN A 90 0.13 -14.26 -27.07
C GLN A 90 1.62 -14.62 -26.94
N ALA A 91 2.50 -13.62 -26.69
CA ALA A 91 3.93 -13.84 -26.47
C ALA A 91 4.23 -14.61 -25.17
N ILE A 92 3.37 -14.52 -24.14
CA ILE A 92 3.54 -15.24 -22.88
C ILE A 92 2.90 -16.63 -22.98
N LEU A 93 1.78 -16.76 -23.71
CA LEU A 93 1.14 -18.04 -24.04
C LEU A 93 2.02 -18.94 -24.92
N GLN A 94 2.73 -18.39 -25.91
CA GLN A 94 3.71 -19.12 -26.71
C GLN A 94 4.91 -19.59 -25.87
N ARG A 95 5.29 -18.83 -24.84
CA ARG A 95 6.37 -19.22 -23.92
C ARG A 95 5.92 -20.24 -22.89
N PHE A 96 4.67 -20.18 -22.42
CA PHE A 96 4.04 -21.26 -21.64
C PHE A 96 3.88 -22.54 -22.47
N ALA A 97 3.59 -22.43 -23.78
CA ALA A 97 3.55 -23.55 -24.69
C ALA A 97 4.95 -24.13 -24.98
N GLU A 98 5.99 -23.31 -25.08
CA GLU A 98 7.39 -23.75 -25.19
C GLU A 98 7.94 -24.37 -23.88
N LEU A 99 7.37 -24.02 -22.73
CA LEU A 99 7.70 -24.62 -21.41
C LEU A 99 6.75 -25.74 -20.97
N GLU A 100 5.81 -26.20 -21.82
CA GLU A 100 4.76 -27.19 -21.47
C GLU A 100 3.92 -26.85 -20.22
N LEU A 101 3.86 -25.57 -19.84
CA LEU A 101 3.14 -25.12 -18.66
C LEU A 101 1.70 -24.72 -19.03
N LYS A 102 0.74 -25.41 -18.41
CA LYS A 102 -0.69 -25.27 -18.66
C LYS A 102 -1.15 -23.84 -18.33
N PRO A 103 -1.91 -23.15 -19.20
CA PRO A 103 -2.37 -21.78 -18.95
C PRO A 103 -3.14 -21.69 -17.64
N PRO A 104 -3.02 -20.58 -16.88
CA PRO A 104 -3.61 -20.45 -15.56
C PRO A 104 -5.13 -20.50 -15.68
N LYS A 105 -5.71 -21.67 -15.44
CA LYS A 105 -7.14 -21.82 -15.22
C LYS A 105 -7.47 -21.10 -13.92
N PHE A 106 -8.63 -20.45 -13.86
CA PHE A 106 -9.21 -19.90 -12.63
C PHE A 106 -9.46 -21.08 -11.66
N SER A 107 -8.39 -21.49 -10.98
CA SER A 107 -8.29 -22.67 -10.13
C SER A 107 -8.51 -22.24 -8.68
N VAL A 108 -8.96 -23.18 -7.84
CA VAL A 108 -8.95 -23.01 -6.38
C VAL A 108 -7.58 -22.55 -5.88
N THR A 109 -6.50 -23.00 -6.52
CA THR A 109 -5.12 -22.56 -6.25
C THR A 109 -4.93 -21.06 -6.47
N PHE A 110 -5.53 -20.47 -7.51
CA PHE A 110 -5.39 -19.03 -7.79
C PHE A 110 -6.09 -18.20 -6.71
N VAL A 111 -7.28 -18.61 -6.28
CA VAL A 111 -8.03 -17.96 -5.19
C VAL A 111 -7.30 -18.11 -3.86
N ALA A 112 -6.79 -19.31 -3.56
CA ALA A 112 -6.01 -19.58 -2.36
C ALA A 112 -4.75 -18.72 -2.30
N THR A 113 -4.01 -18.58 -3.41
CA THR A 113 -2.84 -17.70 -3.48
C THR A 113 -3.21 -16.24 -3.29
N LEU A 114 -4.30 -15.75 -3.89
CA LEU A 114 -4.76 -14.37 -3.69
C LEU A 114 -5.11 -14.10 -2.22
N LEU A 115 -5.81 -15.04 -1.58
CA LEU A 115 -6.20 -14.96 -0.18
C LEU A 115 -4.96 -14.99 0.72
N ALA A 116 -3.99 -15.85 0.42
CA ALA A 116 -2.72 -15.91 1.13
C ALA A 116 -1.93 -14.60 1.02
N ILE A 117 -1.89 -13.95 -0.15
CA ILE A 117 -1.24 -12.65 -0.33
C ILE A 117 -1.88 -11.59 0.57
N ILE A 118 -3.22 -11.52 0.58
CA ILE A 118 -3.96 -10.56 1.41
C ILE A 118 -3.71 -10.84 2.90
N ALA A 119 -3.79 -12.11 3.31
CA ALA A 119 -3.54 -12.52 4.68
C ALA A 119 -2.11 -12.19 5.14
N LEU A 120 -1.10 -12.47 4.32
CA LEU A 120 0.28 -12.12 4.61
C LEU A 120 0.47 -10.60 4.72
N GLY A 121 -0.16 -9.83 3.82
CA GLY A 121 -0.10 -8.37 3.85
C GLY A 121 -0.70 -7.80 5.14
N LEU A 122 -1.85 -8.32 5.58
CA LEU A 122 -2.49 -7.93 6.84
C LEU A 122 -1.66 -8.34 8.05
N CYS A 123 -1.12 -9.56 8.08
CA CYS A 123 -0.22 -10.01 9.15
C CYS A 123 1.03 -9.12 9.24
N GLY A 124 1.62 -8.74 8.10
CA GLY A 124 2.76 -7.82 8.06
C GLY A 124 2.42 -6.44 8.62
N LEU A 125 1.22 -5.92 8.30
CA LEU A 125 0.74 -4.65 8.84
C LEU A 125 0.53 -4.73 10.36
N LEU A 126 -0.09 -5.81 10.86
CA LEU A 126 -0.29 -6.04 12.29
C LEU A 126 1.03 -6.19 13.05
N TYR A 127 2.01 -6.87 12.46
CA TYR A 127 3.35 -7.00 13.03
C TYR A 127 4.05 -5.64 13.12
N ALA A 128 4.00 -4.84 12.06
CA ALA A 128 4.56 -3.49 12.05
C ALA A 128 3.95 -2.62 13.16
N TRP A 129 2.62 -2.65 13.26
CA TRP A 129 1.87 -1.84 14.23
C TRP A 129 2.12 -2.25 15.69
N ASN A 130 2.00 -3.54 16.02
CA ASN A 130 2.02 -3.99 17.41
C ASN A 130 3.42 -4.25 17.96
N PHE A 131 4.41 -4.50 17.09
CA PHE A 131 5.72 -4.96 17.53
C PHE A 131 6.84 -4.04 17.07
N LEU A 132 6.92 -3.75 15.77
CA LEU A 132 8.05 -2.99 15.22
C LEU A 132 8.06 -1.53 15.68
N THR A 133 6.94 -0.83 15.53
CA THR A 133 6.82 0.58 15.94
C THR A 133 7.14 0.79 17.44
N PRO A 134 6.54 0.05 18.39
CA PRO A 134 6.86 0.26 19.80
C PRO A 134 8.30 -0.12 20.15
N MET A 135 8.86 -1.18 19.54
CA MET A 135 10.26 -1.55 19.77
C MET A 135 11.23 -0.45 19.32
N ILE A 136 11.01 0.15 18.15
CA ILE A 136 11.86 1.25 17.67
C ILE A 136 11.73 2.47 18.59
N LEU A 137 10.52 2.82 19.01
CA LEU A 137 10.30 3.95 19.91
C LEU A 137 10.97 3.74 21.28
N GLN A 138 10.89 2.53 21.82
CA GLN A 138 11.60 2.17 23.05
C GLN A 138 13.11 2.27 22.87
N TYR A 139 13.67 1.69 21.81
CA TYR A 139 15.10 1.76 21.52
C TYR A 139 15.60 3.20 21.39
N LEU A 140 14.86 4.05 20.65
CA LEU A 140 15.20 5.47 20.49
C LEU A 140 15.13 6.23 21.82
N THR A 141 14.19 5.87 22.69
CA THR A 141 14.04 6.50 24.02
C THR A 141 15.19 6.10 24.94
N ASP A 142 15.55 4.81 24.97
CA ASP A 142 16.63 4.28 25.79
C ASP A 142 17.99 4.85 25.35
N ASP A 143 18.23 4.94 24.04
CA ASP A 143 19.47 5.51 23.47
C ASP A 143 19.60 7.00 23.81
N ALA A 144 18.52 7.77 23.67
CA ALA A 144 18.48 9.19 24.03
C ALA A 144 18.70 9.46 25.53
N GLN A 145 18.25 8.55 26.40
CA GLN A 145 18.48 8.65 27.84
C GLN A 145 19.88 8.21 28.25
N SER A 146 20.51 7.29 27.52
CA SER A 146 21.88 6.83 27.79
C SER A 146 22.97 7.83 27.37
N ALA A 147 22.63 8.78 26.50
CA ALA A 147 23.53 9.81 25.98
C ALA A 147 23.55 11.12 26.82
N VAL A 148 22.78 11.17 27.93
CA VAL A 148 22.73 12.28 28.90
C VAL A 148 23.38 11.85 30.21
#